data_AF-A0A3N9UTY5-F1
#
_entry.id   AF-A0A3N9UTY5-F1
#
_cell.length_a   1.000
_cell.length_b   1.000
_cell.length_c   1.000
_cell.angle_alpha   90.00
_cell.angle_beta   90.00
_cell.angle_gamma   90.00
#
_symmetry.space_group_name_H-M   'P 1'
#
loop_
_entity.id
_entity.type
_entity.pdbx_description
1 polymer ?
#
loop_
_entity_poly.entity_id
_entity_poly.type
_entity_poly.pdbx_seq_one_letter_code
_entity_poly.pdbx_strand_id
1 'polypeptide(L)'
;MSGKRVLKPWRFNEINFLYENHKAMTYSEIAKKLNRSKPSIFNKCHTLGIKCLKENKDLSYYFLYHGEEIRAEGTIAQIAEKLNLSQKTIRFYSRPSARKYSKNVLVKVGTINEFEEENDESNKVI
;
A
#
# COMPACT_ATOMS: atom_id res chain seq x y z
N MET A 1 -31.65 5.81 -1.36
CA MET A 1 -31.51 5.27 -2.73
C MET A 1 -30.04 5.08 -3.01
N SER A 2 -29.56 3.84 -3.21
CA SER A 2 -28.17 3.61 -3.61
C SER A 2 -28.08 3.83 -5.12
N GLY A 3 -27.38 4.87 -5.57
CA GLY A 3 -27.21 5.16 -7.00
C GLY A 3 -26.63 3.96 -7.75
N LYS A 4 -27.14 3.69 -8.95
CA LYS A 4 -26.65 2.61 -9.82
C LYS A 4 -25.22 2.94 -10.23
N ARG A 5 -24.23 2.15 -9.77
CA ARG A 5 -22.83 2.36 -10.14
C ARG A 5 -22.67 2.09 -11.64
N VAL A 6 -22.32 3.10 -12.42
CA VAL A 6 -21.97 2.94 -13.84
C VAL A 6 -20.56 2.35 -13.92
N LEU A 7 -20.43 1.20 -14.57
CA LEU A 7 -19.12 0.57 -14.78
C LEU A 7 -18.39 1.26 -15.93
N LYS A 8 -17.14 1.67 -15.69
CA LYS A 8 -16.26 2.23 -16.73
C LYS A 8 -15.79 1.11 -17.68
N PRO A 9 -16.14 1.14 -18.99
CA PRO A 9 -15.74 0.11 -19.95
C PRO A 9 -14.22 0.11 -20.14
N TRP A 10 -13.63 -1.04 -20.46
CA TRP A 10 -12.20 -1.19 -20.74
C TRP A 10 -11.88 -0.78 -22.17
N ARG A 11 -10.91 0.13 -22.35
CA ARG A 11 -10.39 0.51 -23.67
C ARG A 11 -9.28 -0.43 -24.11
N PHE A 12 -9.10 -0.56 -25.42
CA PHE A 12 -8.04 -1.39 -26.00
C PHE A 12 -6.65 -1.01 -25.48
N ASN A 13 -6.33 0.30 -25.43
CA ASN A 13 -5.04 0.78 -24.94
C ASN A 13 -4.78 0.39 -23.47
N GLU A 14 -5.82 0.37 -22.62
CA GLU A 14 -5.69 -0.07 -21.23
C GLU A 14 -5.39 -1.58 -21.15
N ILE A 15 -5.97 -2.39 -22.04
CA ILE A 15 -5.71 -3.83 -22.11
C ILE A 15 -4.28 -4.09 -22.58
N ASN A 16 -3.82 -3.38 -23.61
CA ASN A 16 -2.45 -3.53 -24.11
C ASN A 16 -1.41 -3.13 -23.05
N PHE A 17 -1.67 -2.04 -22.32
CA PHE A 17 -0.83 -1.62 -21.20
C PHE A 17 -0.69 -2.70 -20.13
N LEU A 18 -1.77 -3.44 -19.81
CA LEU A 18 -1.70 -4.56 -18.87
C LEU A 18 -0.77 -5.68 -19.37
N TYR A 19 -0.86 -6.06 -20.66
CA TYR A 19 0.01 -7.11 -21.21
C TYR A 19 1.48 -6.72 -21.19
N GLU A 20 1.80 -5.47 -21.52
CA GLU A 20 3.17 -4.97 -21.53
C GLU A 20 3.76 -4.88 -20.12
N ASN A 21 2.97 -4.40 -19.15
CA ASN A 21 3.50 -4.01 -17.85
C ASN A 21 3.23 -4.99 -16.70
N HIS A 22 2.42 -6.06 -16.90
CA HIS A 22 2.06 -7.00 -15.82
C HIS A 22 3.26 -7.60 -15.08
N LYS A 23 4.38 -7.84 -15.76
CA LYS A 23 5.59 -8.45 -15.17
C LYS A 23 6.51 -7.46 -14.46
N ALA A 24 6.41 -6.17 -14.79
CA ALA A 24 7.29 -5.14 -14.26
C ALA A 24 6.64 -4.33 -13.14
N MET A 25 5.31 -4.19 -13.17
CA MET A 25 4.57 -3.31 -12.27
C MET A 25 3.62 -4.07 -11.34
N THR A 26 3.41 -3.51 -10.16
CA THR A 26 2.43 -4.03 -9.21
C THR A 26 1.01 -3.60 -9.60
N TYR A 27 0.01 -4.33 -9.10
CA TYR A 27 -1.40 -3.95 -9.26
C TYR A 27 -1.72 -2.51 -8.83
N SER A 28 -1.04 -1.99 -7.81
CA SER A 28 -1.27 -0.63 -7.31
C SER A 28 -0.69 0.42 -8.24
N GLU A 29 0.50 0.20 -8.81
CA GLU A 29 1.11 1.14 -9.75
C GLU A 29 0.31 1.20 -11.05
N ILE A 30 -0.10 0.04 -11.57
CA ILE A 30 -0.98 -0.04 -12.74
C ILE A 30 -2.32 0.67 -12.46
N ALA A 31 -2.90 0.48 -11.28
CA ALA A 31 -4.12 1.15 -10.86
C ALA A 31 -3.97 2.68 -10.86
N LYS A 32 -2.86 3.20 -10.32
CA LYS A 32 -2.52 4.63 -10.35
C LYS A 32 -2.38 5.14 -11.79
N LYS A 33 -1.63 4.45 -12.65
CA LYS A 33 -1.39 4.86 -14.05
C LYS A 33 -2.67 4.86 -14.89
N LEU A 34 -3.55 3.87 -14.73
CA LEU A 34 -4.80 3.75 -15.48
C LEU A 34 -5.99 4.50 -14.84
N ASN A 35 -5.76 5.15 -13.69
CA ASN A 35 -6.80 5.77 -12.87
C ASN A 35 -8.03 4.84 -12.67
N ARG A 36 -7.75 3.61 -12.24
CA ARG A 36 -8.74 2.58 -11.92
C ARG A 36 -8.47 2.04 -10.52
N SER A 37 -9.47 1.43 -9.90
CA SER A 37 -9.28 0.80 -8.60
C SER A 37 -8.45 -0.49 -8.73
N LYS A 38 -7.61 -0.77 -7.73
CA LYS A 38 -6.82 -2.01 -7.66
C LYS A 38 -7.67 -3.28 -7.83
N PRO A 39 -8.87 -3.41 -7.23
CA PRO A 39 -9.75 -4.55 -7.49
C PRO A 39 -10.21 -4.65 -8.95
N SER A 40 -10.44 -3.52 -9.64
CA SER A 40 -10.82 -3.53 -11.05
C SER A 40 -9.70 -4.08 -11.93
N ILE A 41 -8.44 -3.65 -11.69
CA ILE A 41 -7.26 -4.18 -12.38
C ILE A 41 -7.11 -5.67 -12.12
N PHE A 42 -7.19 -6.08 -10.84
CA PHE A 42 -7.06 -7.49 -10.44
C PHE A 42 -8.07 -8.37 -11.17
N ASN A 43 -9.36 -7.99 -11.14
CA ASN A 43 -10.41 -8.75 -11.80
C ASN A 43 -10.19 -8.82 -13.32
N LYS A 44 -9.74 -7.72 -13.94
CA LYS A 44 -9.47 -7.72 -15.38
C LYS A 44 -8.28 -8.60 -15.74
N CYS A 45 -7.19 -8.54 -14.98
CA CYS A 45 -6.04 -9.42 -15.17
C CYS A 45 -6.43 -10.89 -15.02
N HIS A 46 -7.27 -11.19 -14.02
CA HIS A 46 -7.83 -12.53 -13.84
C HIS A 46 -8.64 -13.00 -15.06
N THR A 47 -9.53 -12.16 -15.60
CA THR A 47 -10.28 -12.46 -16.83
C THR A 47 -9.38 -12.65 -18.05
N LEU A 48 -8.26 -11.92 -18.12
CA LEU A 48 -7.27 -12.02 -19.21
C LEU A 48 -6.27 -13.17 -19.01
N GLY A 49 -6.30 -13.88 -17.88
CA GLY A 49 -5.35 -14.96 -17.59
C GLY A 49 -3.92 -14.49 -17.25
N ILE A 50 -3.73 -13.19 -16.97
CA ILE A 50 -2.42 -12.62 -16.63
C ILE A 50 -2.30 -12.36 -15.12
N LYS A 51 -1.08 -12.47 -14.59
CA LYS A 51 -0.76 -12.19 -13.18
C LYS A 51 0.20 -11.02 -13.12
N CYS A 52 -0.10 -10.02 -12.28
CA CYS A 52 0.80 -8.91 -12.01
C CYS A 52 1.61 -9.16 -10.74
N LEU A 53 2.68 -8.38 -10.56
CA LEU A 53 3.48 -8.41 -9.34
C LEU A 53 2.64 -8.03 -8.11
N LYS A 54 2.93 -8.69 -6.99
CA LYS A 54 2.36 -8.35 -5.68
C LYS A 54 3.26 -7.35 -4.99
N GLU A 55 2.66 -6.41 -4.27
CA GLU A 55 3.43 -5.52 -3.39
C GLU A 55 4.13 -6.33 -2.30
N ASN A 56 5.42 -6.05 -2.09
CA ASN A 56 6.12 -6.55 -0.91
C ASN A 56 5.64 -5.79 0.33
N LYS A 57 4.85 -6.46 1.17
CA LYS A 57 4.30 -5.84 2.39
C LYS A 57 5.35 -5.63 3.46
N ASP A 58 6.43 -6.40 3.42
CA ASP A 58 7.45 -6.37 4.46
C ASP A 58 8.32 -5.11 4.34
N LEU A 59 8.41 -4.53 3.13
CA LEU A 59 9.06 -3.24 2.87
C LEU A 59 8.13 -2.03 3.09
N SER A 60 6.92 -2.22 3.63
CA SER A 60 6.03 -1.09 3.90
C SER A 60 6.44 -0.37 5.19
N TYR A 61 6.56 0.95 5.12
CA TYR A 61 6.91 1.82 6.24
C TYR A 61 5.64 2.41 6.87
N TYR A 62 5.60 2.44 8.20
CA TYR A 62 4.42 2.84 8.96
C TYR A 62 4.77 3.82 10.08
N PHE A 63 3.80 4.66 10.42
CA PHE A 63 3.73 5.39 11.68
C PHE A 63 2.65 4.81 12.56
N LEU A 64 2.99 4.55 13.82
CA LEU A 64 2.03 4.20 14.86
C LEU A 64 1.79 5.43 15.75
N TYR A 65 0.58 5.96 15.66
CA TYR A 65 0.13 7.07 16.50
C TYR A 65 -0.51 6.55 17.78
N HIS A 66 -0.43 7.34 18.85
CA HIS A 66 -1.26 7.21 20.05
C HIS A 66 -1.94 8.55 20.34
N GLY A 67 -3.19 8.71 19.92
CA GLY A 67 -3.81 10.05 19.89
C GLY A 67 -3.15 10.92 18.82
N GLU A 68 -2.54 12.04 19.22
CA GLU A 68 -1.90 13.01 18.33
C GLU A 68 -0.37 12.80 18.20
N GLU A 69 0.22 11.95 19.03
CA GLU A 69 1.66 11.73 19.08
C GLU A 69 2.09 10.49 18.30
N ILE A 70 3.26 10.56 17.65
CA ILE A 70 3.91 9.40 17.02
C ILE A 70 4.60 8.61 18.12
N ARG A 71 4.16 7.36 18.31
CA ARG A 71 4.72 6.45 19.32
C ARG A 71 5.86 5.60 18.76
N ALA A 72 5.78 5.22 17.48
CA ALA A 72 6.80 4.42 16.83
C ALA A 72 6.71 4.54 15.30
N GLU A 73 7.84 4.29 14.64
CA GLU A 73 7.99 4.29 13.20
C GLU A 73 8.87 3.14 12.72
N GLY A 74 8.64 2.69 11.49
CA GLY A 74 9.36 1.59 10.88
C GLY A 74 8.46 0.61 10.14
N THR A 75 9.02 -0.56 9.83
CA THR A 75 8.24 -1.72 9.41
C THR A 75 7.40 -2.26 10.56
N ILE A 76 6.42 -3.11 10.24
CA ILE A 76 5.60 -3.79 11.27
C ILE A 76 6.47 -4.58 12.25
N ALA A 77 7.56 -5.20 11.76
CA ALA A 77 8.49 -5.95 12.59
C ALA A 77 9.25 -5.03 13.55
N GLN A 78 9.81 -3.93 13.04
CA GLN A 78 10.55 -2.94 13.86
C GLN A 78 9.65 -2.28 14.92
N ILE A 79 8.42 -1.91 14.56
CA ILE A 79 7.46 -1.32 15.51
C ILE A 79 7.06 -2.33 16.59
N ALA A 80 6.82 -3.58 16.19
CA ALA A 80 6.48 -4.66 17.12
C ALA A 80 7.60 -4.89 18.14
N GLU A 81 8.85 -4.93 17.69
CA GLU A 81 10.03 -5.07 18.53
C GLU A 81 10.21 -3.87 19.47
N LYS A 82 10.16 -2.63 18.95
CA LYS A 82 10.29 -1.39 19.75
C LYS A 82 9.27 -1.30 20.90
N LEU A 83 8.08 -1.86 20.72
CA LEU A 83 7.00 -1.80 21.70
C LEU A 83 6.82 -3.11 22.50
N ASN A 84 7.64 -4.12 22.23
CA ASN A 84 7.50 -5.48 22.76
C ASN A 84 6.07 -6.05 22.58
N LEU A 85 5.52 -5.87 21.37
CA LEU A 85 4.19 -6.33 20.99
C LEU A 85 4.26 -7.35 19.85
N SER A 86 3.21 -8.15 19.68
CA SER A 86 3.13 -9.03 18.52
C SER A 86 2.86 -8.24 17.23
N GLN A 87 3.44 -8.69 16.10
CA GLN A 87 3.12 -8.13 14.77
C GLN A 87 1.61 -8.19 14.47
N LYS A 88 0.90 -9.19 15.03
CA LYS A 88 -0.55 -9.33 14.89
C LYS A 88 -1.29 -8.17 15.57
N THR A 89 -0.83 -7.74 16.74
CA THR A 89 -1.35 -6.57 17.46
C THR A 89 -1.11 -5.30 16.67
N ILE A 90 0.09 -5.11 16.13
CA ILE A 90 0.40 -3.94 15.29
C ILE A 90 -0.50 -3.91 14.05
N ARG A 91 -0.67 -5.05 13.35
CA ARG A 91 -1.63 -5.18 12.23
C ARG A 91 -3.07 -4.94 12.63
N PHE A 92 -3.46 -5.22 13.88
CA PHE A 92 -4.81 -4.93 14.36
C PHE A 92 -5.07 -3.41 14.34
N TYR A 93 -4.10 -2.58 14.71
CA TYR A 93 -4.23 -1.13 14.70
C TYR A 93 -4.40 -0.50 13.31
N SER A 94 -4.14 -1.24 12.23
CA SER A 94 -4.44 -0.79 10.86
C SER A 94 -5.91 -0.97 10.48
N ARG A 95 -6.69 -1.73 11.27
CA ARG A 95 -8.10 -2.01 10.97
C ARG A 95 -8.97 -0.83 11.39
N PRO A 96 -9.97 -0.42 10.57
CA PRO A 96 -10.88 0.66 10.96
C PRO A 96 -11.60 0.39 12.29
N SER A 97 -11.93 -0.88 12.57
CA SER A 97 -12.58 -1.29 13.82
C SER A 97 -11.72 -1.08 15.06
N ALA A 98 -10.39 -1.07 14.94
CA ALA A 98 -9.50 -0.90 16.09
C ALA A 98 -9.63 0.47 16.74
N ARG A 99 -10.01 1.50 15.97
CA ARG A 99 -10.25 2.86 16.46
C ARG A 99 -11.35 2.94 17.53
N LYS A 100 -12.24 1.94 17.60
CA LYS A 100 -13.27 1.86 18.64
C LYS A 100 -12.71 1.42 20.00
N TYR A 101 -11.60 0.69 20.00
CA TYR A 101 -11.08 0.00 21.19
C TYR A 101 -9.70 0.51 21.62
N SER A 102 -9.03 1.30 20.78
CA SER A 102 -7.68 1.79 21.05
C SER A 102 -7.48 3.17 20.46
N LYS A 103 -6.72 4.00 21.17
CA LYS A 103 -6.15 5.26 20.66
C LYS A 103 -4.99 5.03 19.67
N ASN A 104 -4.54 3.78 19.53
CA ASN A 104 -3.47 3.42 18.61
C ASN A 104 -3.97 3.34 17.17
N VAL A 105 -3.31 4.06 16.26
CA VAL A 105 -3.64 4.04 14.83
C VAL A 105 -2.37 3.81 14.02
N LEU A 106 -2.38 2.75 13.20
CA LEU A 106 -1.27 2.47 12.29
C LEU A 106 -1.57 3.04 10.90
N VAL A 107 -0.70 3.91 10.41
CA VAL A 107 -0.82 4.56 9.09
C VAL A 107 0.36 4.14 8.23
N LYS A 108 0.07 3.66 7.00
CA LYS A 108 1.11 3.36 6.00
C LYS A 108 1.55 4.67 5.35
N VAL A 109 2.85 4.94 5.36
CA VAL A 109 3.42 6.19 4.81
C VAL A 109 4.01 5.94 3.42
N GLY A 110 4.74 4.84 3.24
CA GLY A 110 5.39 4.51 1.97
C GLY A 110 6.05 3.13 1.99
N THR A 111 7.11 2.98 1.21
CA THR A 111 8.02 1.83 1.21
C THR A 111 9.42 2.26 1.63
N ILE A 112 10.19 1.36 2.26
CA ILE A 112 11.54 1.67 2.79
C ILE A 112 12.43 2.31 1.71
N ASN A 113 12.39 1.77 0.48
CA ASN A 113 13.20 2.27 -0.63
C ASN A 113 12.92 3.75 -0.97
N GLU A 114 11.69 4.24 -0.78
CA GLU A 114 11.33 5.65 -1.03
C GLU A 114 11.95 6.60 0.01
N PHE A 115 12.35 6.11 1.19
CA PHE A 115 12.95 6.92 2.26
C PHE A 115 14.49 6.82 2.31
N GLU A 116 15.08 5.81 1.67
CA GLU A 116 16.54 5.68 1.56
C GLU A 116 17.10 6.62 0.47
N GLU A 117 16.34 6.93 -0.58
CA GLU A 117 16.77 7.84 -1.66
C GLU A 117 16.93 9.31 -1.20
N GLU A 118 16.14 9.78 -0.22
CA GLU A 118 16.27 11.17 0.30
C GLU A 118 17.48 11.36 1.24
N ASN A 119 17.95 10.29 1.87
CA ASN A 119 19.08 10.36 2.81
C ASN A 119 20.45 10.36 2.10
N ASP A 120 20.51 9.94 0.84
CA ASP A 120 21.75 9.92 0.05
C ASP A 120 22.03 11.27 -0.62
N GLU A 121 21.00 12.06 -0.95
CA GLU A 121 21.18 13.44 -1.45
C GLU A 121 21.67 14.40 -0.36
N SER A 122 21.34 14.12 0.91
CA SER A 122 21.79 14.93 2.06
C SER A 122 23.27 14.70 2.43
N ASN A 123 23.88 13.61 1.96
CA ASN A 123 25.28 13.27 2.21
C ASN A 123 26.23 13.61 1.04
N LYS A 124 25.73 14.27 -0.01
CA LYS A 124 26.54 14.71 -1.17
C LYS A 124 27.02 16.16 -1.09
N VAL A 125 26.78 16.83 0.03
CA VAL A 125 27.26 18.21 0.29
C VAL A 125 28.23 18.19 1.47
N ILE A 126 29.46 17.71 1.22
CA ILE A 126 30.68 18.13 1.93
C ILE A 126 31.80 18.25 0.90
#